data_AF-A0A9P0LMB2-F1
#
_entry.id   AF-A0A9P0LMB2-F1
#
_cell.length_a   1.000
_cell.length_b   1.000
_cell.length_c   1.000
_cell.angle_alpha   90.00
_cell.angle_beta   90.00
_cell.angle_gamma   90.00
#
_symmetry.space_group_name_H-M   'P 1'
#
loop_
_entity.id
_entity.type
_entity.pdbx_description
1 polymer ?
#
loop_
_entity_poly.entity_id
_entity_poly.type
_entity_poly.pdbx_seq_one_letter_code
_entity_poly.pdbx_strand_id
1 'polypeptide(L)'
;MVFVTLRYLATGSFLQVIGDVQGMDKGTASRVVSKVIKSLAVHFKELIKMPENGEERTAIRQEFFNIARFPRCIGALDCTHIKIKSPGGADPENYRNRKGFFSYNVQVICDATLKIQNIVCRWPGASHDANIFANSRVRALFETGHFGDSLLVADSGYGIKPYLITPLSRPETQSQHLFNESQIRTRNPVERCFGVWKRRFPILALGIRVAKEKIEPAVVATAALHNLAIIMKDPQPAINNEIEAAVEFINNFDIVPVPVGGQDASNNRTRLLLINYFQDLL
;
A
#
# COMPACT_ATOMS: atom_id res chain seq x y z
N MET A 1 -27.41 5.44 8.11
CA MET A 1 -26.48 6.13 7.18
C MET A 1 -25.07 5.54 7.20
N VAL A 2 -24.40 5.46 8.37
CA VAL A 2 -23.05 4.88 8.47
C VAL A 2 -23.03 3.39 8.07
N PHE A 3 -23.97 2.59 8.58
CA PHE A 3 -24.09 1.16 8.23
C PHE A 3 -24.21 0.89 6.73
N VAL A 4 -24.97 1.72 6.00
CA VAL A 4 -25.12 1.64 4.53
C VAL A 4 -23.76 1.73 3.85
N THR A 5 -22.94 2.68 4.30
CA THR A 5 -21.62 2.96 3.75
C THR A 5 -20.63 1.85 4.10
N LEU A 6 -20.59 1.45 5.37
CA LEU A 6 -19.72 0.36 5.81
C LEU A 6 -20.06 -0.94 5.09
N ARG A 7 -21.35 -1.27 4.95
CA ARG A 7 -21.79 -2.45 4.20
C ARG A 7 -21.41 -2.38 2.72
N TYR A 8 -21.56 -1.21 2.10
CA TYR A 8 -21.12 -1.01 0.72
C TYR A 8 -19.62 -1.27 0.54
N LEU A 9 -18.77 -0.70 1.42
CA LEU A 9 -17.32 -0.88 1.37
C LEU A 9 -16.89 -2.34 1.70
N ALA A 10 -17.55 -2.96 2.68
CA ALA A 10 -17.24 -4.32 3.16
C ALA A 10 -17.82 -5.45 2.29
N THR A 11 -18.68 -5.14 1.31
CA THR A 11 -19.23 -6.17 0.40
C THR A 11 -18.86 -5.93 -1.06
N GLY A 12 -18.56 -4.69 -1.46
CA GLY A 12 -18.43 -4.34 -2.88
C GLY A 12 -19.71 -4.52 -3.68
N SER A 13 -20.87 -4.64 -3.01
CA SER A 13 -22.16 -4.88 -3.66
C SER A 13 -22.65 -3.66 -4.45
N PHE A 14 -23.69 -3.86 -5.25
CA PHE A 14 -24.31 -2.78 -6.01
C PHE A 14 -25.06 -1.83 -5.07
N LEU A 15 -24.96 -0.52 -5.32
CA LEU A 15 -25.69 0.50 -4.55
C LEU A 15 -27.22 0.27 -4.56
N GLN A 16 -27.76 -0.34 -5.63
CA GLN A 16 -29.16 -0.73 -5.70
C GLN A 16 -29.49 -1.79 -4.65
N VAL A 17 -28.74 -2.90 -4.59
CA VAL A 17 -28.93 -3.95 -3.58
C VAL A 17 -28.78 -3.41 -2.15
N ILE A 18 -27.78 -2.54 -1.93
CA ILE A 18 -27.60 -1.89 -0.62
C ILE A 18 -28.78 -0.98 -0.27
N GLY A 19 -29.33 -0.29 -1.27
CA GLY A 19 -30.53 0.54 -1.11
C GLY A 19 -31.76 -0.29 -0.77
N ASP A 20 -32.01 -1.35 -1.52
CA ASP A 20 -33.17 -2.24 -1.36
C ASP A 20 -33.19 -2.88 0.05
N VAL A 21 -32.04 -3.36 0.53
CA VAL A 21 -31.86 -3.93 1.88
C VAL A 21 -32.12 -2.92 3.00
N GLN A 22 -32.11 -1.63 2.69
CA GLN A 22 -32.28 -0.54 3.66
C GLN A 22 -33.53 0.32 3.37
N GLY A 23 -34.39 -0.13 2.45
CA GLY A 23 -35.62 0.58 2.08
C GLY A 23 -35.38 1.96 1.45
N MET A 24 -34.29 2.14 0.69
CA MET A 24 -33.96 3.42 0.05
C MET A 24 -33.64 3.25 -1.44
N ASP A 25 -33.94 4.29 -2.23
CA ASP A 25 -33.56 4.30 -3.64
C ASP A 25 -32.03 4.37 -3.83
N LYS A 26 -31.56 3.87 -4.97
CA LYS A 26 -30.13 3.87 -5.37
C LYS A 26 -29.49 5.26 -5.28
N GLY A 27 -30.21 6.32 -5.65
CA GLY A 27 -29.72 7.70 -5.60
C GLY A 27 -29.47 8.14 -4.17
N THR A 28 -30.39 7.85 -3.25
CA THR A 28 -30.23 8.10 -1.81
C THR A 28 -29.08 7.30 -1.24
N ALA A 29 -28.96 6.00 -1.54
CA ALA A 29 -27.82 5.19 -1.12
C ALA A 29 -26.49 5.78 -1.60
N SER A 30 -26.41 6.23 -2.85
CA SER A 30 -25.21 6.88 -3.42
C SER A 30 -24.85 8.18 -2.68
N ARG A 31 -25.84 9.03 -2.39
CA ARG A 31 -25.64 10.29 -1.65
C ARG A 31 -25.17 10.03 -0.22
N VAL A 32 -25.78 9.06 0.46
CA VAL A 32 -25.40 8.65 1.83
C VAL A 32 -23.96 8.15 1.87
N VAL A 33 -23.60 7.20 0.98
CA VAL A 33 -22.23 6.68 0.87
C VAL A 33 -21.23 7.81 0.61
N SER A 34 -21.53 8.69 -0.33
CA SER A 34 -20.64 9.81 -0.67
C SER A 34 -20.47 10.78 0.50
N LYS A 35 -21.54 11.06 1.26
CA LYS A 35 -21.51 11.94 2.43
C LYS A 35 -20.64 11.35 3.54
N VAL A 36 -20.87 10.08 3.88
CA VAL A 36 -20.12 9.40 4.96
C VAL A 36 -18.65 9.25 4.60
N ILE A 37 -18.31 8.86 3.36
CA ILE A 37 -16.92 8.77 2.90
C ILE A 37 -16.21 10.13 3.03
N LYS A 38 -16.86 11.23 2.60
CA LYS A 38 -16.29 12.57 2.74
C LYS A 38 -16.08 12.97 4.20
N SER A 39 -17.00 12.62 5.10
CA SER A 39 -16.84 12.85 6.54
C SER A 39 -15.68 12.04 7.13
N LEU A 40 -15.51 10.77 6.74
CA LEU A 40 -14.38 9.94 7.17
C LEU A 40 -13.04 10.47 6.67
N ALA A 41 -13.01 11.03 5.46
CA ALA A 41 -11.79 11.60 4.87
C ALA A 41 -11.21 12.78 5.68
N VAL A 42 -12.00 13.45 6.53
CA VAL A 42 -11.49 14.53 7.41
C VAL A 42 -10.55 13.97 8.47
N HIS A 43 -10.83 12.78 9.01
CA HIS A 43 -10.00 12.10 10.03
C HIS A 43 -8.81 11.33 9.44
N PHE A 44 -8.68 11.30 8.12
CA PHE A 44 -7.60 10.59 7.43
C PHE A 44 -6.20 11.00 7.94
N LYS A 45 -5.98 12.30 8.15
CA LYS A 45 -4.66 12.82 8.56
C LYS A 45 -4.23 12.33 9.94
N GLU A 46 -5.18 11.99 10.81
CA GLU A 46 -4.92 11.47 12.16
C GLU A 46 -4.64 9.96 12.13
N LEU A 47 -5.33 9.24 11.25
CA LEU A 47 -5.26 7.78 11.16
C LEU A 47 -4.12 7.28 10.27
N ILE A 48 -3.74 8.03 9.22
CA ILE A 48 -2.70 7.67 8.26
C ILE A 48 -1.62 8.75 8.27
N LYS A 49 -0.57 8.48 9.04
CA LYS A 49 0.58 9.35 9.18
C LYS A 49 1.87 8.53 9.26
N MET A 50 2.93 9.08 8.69
CA MET A 50 4.30 8.60 8.92
C MET A 50 4.72 8.97 10.35
N PRO A 51 5.70 8.27 10.95
CA PRO A 51 6.10 8.49 12.32
C PRO A 51 6.89 9.81 12.41
N GLU A 52 6.30 10.79 13.10
CA GLU A 52 6.84 12.16 13.13
C GLU A 52 7.90 12.30 14.23
N ASN A 53 7.65 11.71 15.41
CA ASN A 53 8.55 11.80 16.56
C ASN A 53 9.58 10.65 16.59
N GLY A 54 10.68 10.85 17.33
CA GLY A 54 11.76 9.86 17.43
C GLY A 54 11.34 8.56 18.14
N GLU A 55 10.41 8.63 19.08
CA GLU A 55 9.92 7.48 19.85
C GLU A 55 9.09 6.52 18.97
N GLU A 56 8.13 7.05 18.20
CA GLU A 56 7.34 6.32 17.21
C GLU A 56 8.26 5.64 16.19
N ARG A 57 9.27 6.36 15.68
CA ARG A 57 10.27 5.79 14.76
C ARG A 57 11.03 4.64 15.41
N THR A 58 11.42 4.79 16.67
CA THR A 58 12.19 3.78 17.39
C THR A 58 11.36 2.53 17.65
N ALA A 59 10.10 2.69 18.04
CA ALA A 59 9.16 1.59 18.23
C ALA A 59 8.97 0.79 16.92
N ILE A 60 8.68 1.46 15.81
CA ILE A 60 8.48 0.81 14.51
C ILE A 60 9.76 0.11 14.03
N ARG A 61 10.93 0.74 14.23
CA ARG A 61 12.23 0.11 13.93
C ARG A 61 12.42 -1.18 14.69
N GLN A 62 12.06 -1.19 15.98
CA GLN A 62 12.17 -2.38 16.81
C GLN A 62 11.23 -3.49 16.32
N GLU A 63 10.01 -3.16 15.92
CA GLU A 63 9.07 -4.13 15.37
C GLU A 63 9.59 -4.77 14.09
N PHE A 64 10.09 -3.98 13.13
CA PHE A 64 10.71 -4.53 11.91
C PHE A 64 11.98 -5.33 12.22
N PHE A 65 12.77 -4.88 13.19
CA PHE A 65 13.96 -5.61 13.63
C PHE A 65 13.60 -6.97 14.24
N ASN A 66 12.48 -7.07 14.95
CA ASN A 66 12.01 -8.34 15.52
C ASN A 66 11.54 -9.33 14.44
N ILE A 67 11.07 -8.85 13.27
CA ILE A 67 10.64 -9.71 12.17
C ILE A 67 11.84 -10.42 11.52
N ALA A 68 12.88 -9.67 11.15
CA ALA A 68 13.95 -10.23 10.32
C ALA A 68 15.34 -9.64 10.58
N ARG A 69 15.54 -8.99 11.73
CA ARG A 69 16.80 -8.30 12.09
C ARG A 69 17.22 -7.20 11.13
N PHE A 70 16.28 -6.64 10.35
CA PHE A 70 16.58 -5.54 9.45
C PHE A 70 16.61 -4.22 10.22
N PRO A 71 17.74 -3.51 10.28
CA PRO A 71 17.87 -2.32 11.11
C PRO A 71 17.23 -1.09 10.45
N ARG A 72 16.87 -0.08 11.27
CA ARG A 72 16.46 1.27 10.87
C ARG A 72 15.22 1.38 9.95
N CYS A 73 14.54 0.27 9.65
CA CYS A 73 13.33 0.27 8.83
C CYS A 73 12.16 0.95 9.57
N ILE A 74 11.47 1.87 8.90
CA ILE A 74 10.24 2.48 9.42
C ILE A 74 9.02 2.17 8.54
N GLY A 75 9.18 1.43 7.46
CA GLY A 75 8.06 1.07 6.61
C GLY A 75 8.43 0.19 5.43
N ALA A 76 7.48 -0.65 5.03
CA ALA A 76 7.51 -1.40 3.78
C ALA A 76 6.66 -0.66 2.73
N LEU A 77 7.28 -0.33 1.60
CA LEU A 77 6.70 0.40 0.48
C LEU A 77 6.34 -0.59 -0.63
N ASP A 78 5.11 -0.51 -1.11
CA ASP A 78 4.70 -1.22 -2.31
C ASP A 78 3.46 -0.56 -2.94
N CYS A 79 3.09 -1.00 -4.13
CA CYS A 79 1.92 -0.55 -4.85
C CYS A 79 0.87 -1.67 -4.95
N THR A 80 -0.39 -1.29 -5.06
CA THR A 80 -1.48 -2.23 -5.25
C THR A 80 -2.52 -1.68 -6.21
N HIS A 81 -3.06 -2.56 -7.05
CA HIS A 81 -4.11 -2.17 -7.98
C HIS A 81 -5.48 -2.19 -7.30
N ILE A 82 -6.27 -1.14 -7.55
CA ILE A 82 -7.68 -1.05 -7.18
C ILE A 82 -8.50 -1.13 -8.45
N LYS A 83 -9.29 -2.20 -8.60
CA LYS A 83 -10.08 -2.45 -9.81
C LYS A 83 -11.18 -1.39 -9.95
N ILE A 84 -11.38 -0.90 -11.17
CA ILE A 84 -12.42 0.09 -11.50
C ILE A 84 -13.19 -0.33 -12.74
N LYS A 85 -14.36 0.27 -12.96
CA LYS A 85 -14.96 0.28 -14.30
C LYS A 85 -14.13 1.14 -15.24
N SER A 86 -14.20 0.86 -16.54
CA SER A 86 -13.61 1.72 -17.55
C SER A 86 -14.03 3.17 -17.28
N PRO A 87 -13.06 4.10 -17.13
CA PRO A 87 -13.39 5.50 -16.86
C PRO A 87 -14.02 6.19 -18.06
N GLY A 88 -14.01 5.56 -19.24
CA GLY A 88 -14.42 6.17 -20.50
C GLY A 88 -13.50 7.35 -20.88
N GLY A 89 -13.97 8.22 -21.76
CA GLY A 89 -13.25 9.43 -22.18
C GLY A 89 -12.13 9.15 -23.19
N ALA A 90 -11.20 10.10 -23.30
CA ALA A 90 -10.15 10.09 -24.32
C ALA A 90 -9.06 9.03 -24.07
N ASP A 91 -8.69 8.80 -22.81
CA ASP A 91 -7.52 7.96 -22.46
C ASP A 91 -7.84 6.80 -21.49
N PRO A 92 -8.81 5.92 -21.79
CA PRO A 92 -9.14 4.80 -20.91
C PRO A 92 -7.98 3.80 -20.77
N GLU A 93 -7.14 3.68 -21.80
CA GLU A 93 -6.00 2.76 -21.82
C GLU A 93 -4.93 3.10 -20.79
N ASN A 94 -4.81 4.36 -20.36
CA ASN A 94 -3.93 4.74 -19.26
C ASN A 94 -4.31 4.03 -17.94
N TYR A 95 -5.57 3.60 -17.79
CA TYR A 95 -6.04 2.89 -16.61
C TYR A 95 -5.91 1.38 -16.75
N ARG A 96 -5.62 0.86 -17.94
CA ARG A 96 -5.43 -0.57 -18.16
C ARG A 96 -4.07 -0.99 -17.61
N ASN A 97 -4.07 -1.94 -16.69
CA ASN A 97 -2.84 -2.53 -16.17
C ASN A 97 -2.37 -3.70 -17.03
N ARG A 98 -1.22 -4.28 -16.67
CA ARG A 98 -0.60 -5.41 -17.38
C ARG A 98 -1.43 -6.69 -17.40
N LYS A 99 -2.38 -6.84 -16.46
CA LYS A 99 -3.34 -7.94 -16.41
C LYS A 99 -4.60 -7.68 -17.25
N GLY A 100 -4.63 -6.60 -18.01
CA GLY A 100 -5.67 -6.29 -18.98
C GLY A 100 -6.93 -5.65 -18.39
N PHE A 101 -7.00 -5.37 -17.08
CA PHE A 101 -8.15 -4.73 -16.45
C PHE A 101 -7.90 -3.26 -16.07
N PHE A 102 -8.96 -2.47 -15.97
CA PHE A 102 -8.88 -1.07 -15.57
C PHE A 102 -8.69 -0.94 -14.05
N SER A 103 -7.72 -0.13 -13.63
CA SER A 103 -7.40 0.08 -12.22
C SER A 103 -6.82 1.48 -11.96
N TYR A 104 -6.85 1.85 -10.68
CA TYR A 104 -5.87 2.79 -10.14
C TYR A 104 -4.70 2.01 -9.58
N ASN A 105 -3.49 2.50 -9.78
CA ASN A 105 -2.32 2.02 -9.07
C ASN A 105 -2.11 2.88 -7.80
N VAL A 106 -2.10 2.24 -6.63
CA VAL A 106 -2.11 2.89 -5.32
C VAL A 106 -0.86 2.52 -4.54
N GLN A 107 0.00 3.50 -4.27
CA GLN A 107 1.16 3.31 -3.42
C GLN A 107 0.75 3.33 -1.95
N VAL A 108 1.32 2.44 -1.16
CA VAL A 108 1.14 2.35 0.29
C VAL A 108 2.48 2.14 0.97
N ILE A 109 2.66 2.79 2.12
CA ILE A 109 3.70 2.42 3.09
C ILE A 109 2.98 1.89 4.33
N CYS A 110 3.32 0.70 4.79
CA CYS A 110 2.80 0.17 6.05
C CYS A 110 3.93 -0.13 7.04
N ASP A 111 3.59 -0.19 8.33
CA ASP A 111 4.50 -0.68 9.37
C ASP A 111 4.43 -2.22 9.52
N ALA A 112 5.20 -2.74 10.47
CA ALA A 112 5.26 -4.15 10.83
C ALA A 112 3.92 -4.71 11.32
N THR A 113 3.03 -3.87 11.85
CA THR A 113 1.70 -4.23 12.37
C THR A 113 0.59 -4.17 11.31
N LEU A 114 0.96 -3.93 10.04
CA LEU A 114 0.05 -3.76 8.91
C LEU A 114 -0.74 -2.44 8.95
N LYS A 115 -0.33 -1.47 9.76
CA LYS A 115 -0.94 -0.14 9.79
C LYS A 115 -0.41 0.68 8.62
N ILE A 116 -1.32 1.32 7.89
CA ILE A 116 -1.00 2.15 6.72
C ILE A 116 -0.50 3.51 7.21
N GLN A 117 0.75 3.85 6.91
CA GLN A 117 1.39 5.09 7.33
C GLN A 117 1.37 6.17 6.23
N ASN A 118 1.35 5.74 4.98
CA ASN A 118 1.22 6.62 3.82
C ASN A 118 0.42 5.95 2.71
N ILE A 119 -0.32 6.75 1.94
CA ILE A 119 -1.06 6.29 0.76
C ILE A 119 -1.04 7.36 -0.33
N VAL A 120 -0.90 6.94 -1.59
CA VAL A 120 -1.01 7.79 -2.78
C VAL A 120 -1.94 7.12 -3.79
N CYS A 121 -3.15 7.65 -3.95
CA CYS A 121 -4.22 7.09 -4.78
C CYS A 121 -4.64 8.05 -5.91
N ARG A 122 -3.73 8.36 -6.84
CA ARG A 122 -4.00 9.29 -7.94
C ARG A 122 -3.45 8.86 -9.31
N TRP A 123 -2.94 7.64 -9.41
CA TRP A 123 -2.22 7.17 -10.58
C TRP A 123 -3.04 6.15 -11.38
N PRO A 124 -3.13 6.31 -12.71
CA PRO A 124 -3.75 5.31 -13.58
C PRO A 124 -3.03 3.96 -13.51
N GLY A 125 -3.75 2.87 -13.77
CA GLY A 125 -3.26 1.49 -13.68
C GLY A 125 -2.07 1.14 -14.59
N ALA A 126 -1.78 1.90 -15.64
CA ALA A 126 -0.58 1.70 -16.46
C ALA A 126 0.69 2.29 -15.82
N SER A 127 0.56 3.08 -14.75
CA SER A 127 1.68 3.79 -14.11
C SER A 127 2.62 2.81 -13.41
N HIS A 128 3.93 3.00 -13.61
CA HIS A 128 4.96 2.27 -12.89
C HIS A 128 5.10 2.71 -11.43
N ASP A 129 5.29 1.76 -10.53
CA ASP A 129 5.39 1.97 -9.07
C ASP A 129 6.48 2.98 -8.70
N ALA A 130 7.66 2.86 -9.32
CA ALA A 130 8.76 3.82 -9.13
C ALA A 130 8.38 5.26 -9.51
N ASN A 131 7.51 5.45 -10.52
CA ASN A 131 7.06 6.78 -10.93
C ASN A 131 6.09 7.39 -9.90
N ILE A 132 5.25 6.55 -9.27
CA ILE A 132 4.36 7.00 -8.19
C ILE A 132 5.19 7.49 -7.01
N PHE A 133 6.22 6.72 -6.63
CA PHE A 133 7.13 7.10 -5.55
C PHE A 133 7.93 8.35 -5.88
N ALA A 134 8.44 8.46 -7.12
CA ALA A 134 9.15 9.63 -7.61
C ALA A 134 8.34 10.92 -7.44
N ASN A 135 7.01 10.83 -7.52
CA ASN A 135 6.07 11.95 -7.43
C ASN A 135 5.27 11.96 -6.11
N SER A 136 5.80 11.34 -5.06
CA SER A 136 5.15 11.27 -3.74
C SER A 136 5.71 12.32 -2.77
N ARG A 137 4.86 12.86 -1.90
CA ARG A 137 5.31 13.78 -0.82
C ARG A 137 6.29 13.10 0.12
N VAL A 138 6.11 11.81 0.38
CA VAL A 138 6.96 11.04 1.29
C VAL A 138 8.40 10.97 0.77
N ARG A 139 8.62 10.83 -0.55
CA ARG A 139 9.95 10.92 -1.14
C ARG A 139 10.63 12.25 -0.79
N ALA A 140 9.95 13.37 -1.00
CA ALA A 140 10.52 14.69 -0.72
C ALA A 140 10.93 14.82 0.75
N LEU A 141 10.12 14.31 1.69
CA LEU A 141 10.44 14.30 3.12
C LEU A 141 11.69 13.46 3.44
N PHE A 142 11.88 12.32 2.78
CA PHE A 142 13.11 11.53 2.92
C PHE A 142 14.33 12.27 2.35
N GLU A 143 14.19 12.92 1.18
CA GLU A 143 15.27 13.69 0.55
C GLU A 143 15.68 14.91 1.38
N THR A 144 14.75 15.54 2.11
CA THR A 144 15.08 16.64 3.05
C THR A 144 15.63 16.16 4.40
N GLY A 145 15.81 14.84 4.60
CA GLY A 145 16.28 14.29 5.87
C GLY A 145 15.26 14.37 7.01
N HIS A 146 13.97 14.58 6.73
CA HIS A 146 12.93 14.71 7.76
C HIS A 146 12.83 13.47 8.65
N PHE A 147 13.08 12.29 8.07
CA PHE A 147 13.08 11.01 8.78
C PHE A 147 14.46 10.60 9.33
N GLY A 148 15.46 11.50 9.29
CA GLY A 148 16.82 11.23 9.73
C GLY A 148 17.43 10.04 9.00
N ASP A 149 17.92 9.08 9.77
CA ASP A 149 18.57 7.86 9.28
C ASP A 149 17.58 6.72 8.99
N SER A 150 16.27 6.98 8.95
CA SER A 150 15.27 5.92 8.73
C SER A 150 15.32 5.35 7.31
N LEU A 151 14.98 4.07 7.17
CA LEU A 151 14.95 3.35 5.91
C LEU A 151 13.53 2.88 5.57
N LEU A 152 13.26 2.76 4.28
CA LEU A 152 12.15 2.00 3.72
C LEU A 152 12.69 0.76 3.01
N VAL A 153 11.93 -0.32 3.05
CA VAL A 153 12.16 -1.50 2.19
C VAL A 153 11.14 -1.51 1.06
N ALA A 154 11.56 -1.89 -0.14
CA ALA A 154 10.69 -1.99 -1.31
C ALA A 154 11.10 -3.14 -2.22
N ASP A 155 10.29 -3.42 -3.24
CA ASP A 155 10.58 -4.46 -4.23
C ASP A 155 11.73 -4.05 -5.18
N SER A 156 12.15 -4.97 -6.06
CA SER A 156 13.19 -4.71 -7.05
C SER A 156 12.74 -3.81 -8.21
N GLY A 157 11.44 -3.49 -8.28
CA GLY A 157 10.83 -2.53 -9.19
C GLY A 157 11.08 -1.06 -8.79
N TYR A 158 11.76 -0.80 -7.67
CA TYR A 158 12.22 0.53 -7.29
C TYR A 158 13.73 0.71 -7.50
N GLY A 159 14.13 1.93 -7.90
CA GLY A 159 15.54 2.32 -7.90
C GLY A 159 16.06 2.49 -6.47
N ILE A 160 17.25 1.94 -6.20
CA ILE A 160 17.90 2.08 -4.89
C ILE A 160 18.19 3.55 -4.54
N LYS A 161 17.98 3.91 -3.28
CA LYS A 161 18.32 5.23 -2.73
C LYS A 161 18.95 5.07 -1.34
N PRO A 162 19.59 6.11 -0.77
CA PRO A 162 20.19 6.04 0.56
C PRO A 162 19.20 5.65 1.68
N TYR A 163 17.91 5.90 1.47
CA TYR A 163 16.80 5.61 2.38
C TYR A 163 15.80 4.57 1.84
N LEU A 164 15.98 4.04 0.62
CA LEU A 164 15.07 3.07 0.00
C LEU A 164 15.86 1.83 -0.43
N ILE A 165 15.66 0.73 0.29
CA ILE A 165 16.46 -0.48 0.16
C ILE A 165 15.68 -1.58 -0.57
N THR A 166 16.26 -2.03 -1.67
CA THR A 166 15.74 -3.08 -2.55
C THR A 166 16.66 -4.30 -2.53
N PRO A 167 16.12 -5.52 -2.78
CA PRO A 167 16.92 -6.74 -2.75
C PRO A 167 17.98 -6.76 -3.85
N LEU A 168 19.06 -7.52 -3.62
CA LEU A 168 20.08 -7.79 -4.63
C LEU A 168 19.51 -8.74 -5.69
N SER A 169 19.72 -8.44 -6.97
CA SER A 169 19.27 -9.31 -8.07
C SER A 169 20.05 -10.62 -8.16
N ARG A 170 21.32 -10.62 -7.74
CA ARG A 170 22.23 -11.77 -7.75
C ARG A 170 23.08 -11.77 -6.48
N PRO A 171 22.59 -12.36 -5.38
CA PRO A 171 23.41 -12.60 -4.19
C PRO A 171 24.43 -13.72 -4.47
N GLU A 172 25.69 -13.50 -4.11
CA GLU A 172 26.82 -14.43 -4.31
C GLU A 172 27.46 -14.89 -2.99
N THR A 173 27.46 -14.03 -1.95
CA THR A 173 28.03 -14.35 -0.64
C THR A 173 26.94 -14.72 0.37
N GLN A 174 27.32 -15.44 1.44
CA GLN A 174 26.39 -15.77 2.53
C GLN A 174 25.76 -14.51 3.15
N SER A 175 26.55 -13.45 3.36
CA SER A 175 26.05 -12.18 3.89
C SER A 175 25.04 -11.50 2.96
N GLN A 176 25.23 -11.60 1.63
CA GLN A 176 24.26 -11.11 0.64
C GLN A 176 22.96 -11.94 0.65
N HIS A 177 23.05 -13.26 0.82
CA HIS A 177 21.87 -14.12 0.97
C HIS A 177 21.09 -13.76 2.24
N LEU A 178 21.77 -13.59 3.39
CA LEU A 178 21.15 -13.16 4.64
C LEU A 178 20.51 -11.78 4.54
N PHE A 179 21.20 -10.83 3.89
CA PHE A 179 20.64 -9.51 3.61
C PHE A 179 19.34 -9.60 2.80
N ASN A 180 19.34 -10.38 1.71
CA ASN A 180 18.15 -10.54 0.87
C ASN A 180 17.01 -11.21 1.64
N GLU A 181 17.30 -12.30 2.38
CA GLU A 181 16.30 -12.98 3.19
C GLU A 181 15.70 -12.04 4.24
N SER A 182 16.53 -11.24 4.91
CA SER A 182 16.09 -10.22 5.86
C SER A 182 15.20 -9.18 5.20
N GLN A 183 15.66 -8.58 4.09
CA GLN A 183 14.95 -7.54 3.36
C GLN A 183 13.58 -8.03 2.86
N ILE A 184 13.52 -9.24 2.28
CA ILE A 184 12.28 -9.84 1.76
C ILE A 184 11.27 -10.06 2.89
N ARG A 185 11.71 -10.61 4.03
CA ARG A 185 10.84 -10.81 5.21
C ARG A 185 10.38 -9.49 5.82
N THR A 186 11.23 -8.47 5.83
CA THR A 186 10.87 -7.10 6.29
C THR A 186 9.89 -6.41 5.34
N ARG A 187 9.91 -6.74 4.04
CA ARG A 187 8.95 -6.20 3.05
C ARG A 187 7.58 -6.88 3.15
N ASN A 188 7.53 -8.19 3.43
CA ASN A 188 6.30 -9.00 3.49
C ASN A 188 5.08 -8.36 4.21
N PRO A 189 5.22 -7.61 5.32
CA PRO A 189 4.10 -6.88 5.93
C PRO A 189 3.26 -6.06 4.95
N VAL A 190 3.82 -5.45 3.90
CA VAL A 190 3.02 -4.65 2.94
C VAL A 190 2.09 -5.51 2.08
N GLU A 191 2.55 -6.69 1.66
CA GLU A 191 1.73 -7.65 0.90
C GLU A 191 0.61 -8.20 1.78
N ARG A 192 0.94 -8.54 3.04
CA ARG A 192 -0.05 -8.96 4.04
C ARG A 192 -1.05 -7.86 4.34
N CYS A 193 -0.61 -6.60 4.41
CA CYS A 193 -1.46 -5.44 4.58
C CYS A 193 -2.47 -5.36 3.43
N PHE A 194 -2.04 -5.53 2.17
CA PHE A 194 -2.97 -5.55 1.02
C PHE A 194 -3.99 -6.67 1.12
N GLY A 195 -3.55 -7.88 1.49
CA GLY A 195 -4.45 -9.02 1.67
C GLY A 195 -5.53 -8.74 2.71
N VAL A 196 -5.12 -8.33 3.92
CA VAL A 196 -6.05 -8.02 5.02
C VAL A 196 -6.96 -6.84 4.66
N TRP A 197 -6.40 -5.78 4.07
CA TRP A 197 -7.15 -4.57 3.73
C TRP A 197 -8.24 -4.84 2.68
N LYS A 198 -7.92 -5.61 1.64
CA LYS A 198 -8.89 -5.98 0.59
C LYS A 198 -9.88 -7.04 1.05
N ARG A 199 -9.51 -7.95 1.96
CA ARG A 199 -10.48 -8.84 2.61
C ARG A 199 -11.47 -8.06 3.48
N ARG A 200 -10.99 -7.04 4.20
CA ARG A 200 -11.83 -6.19 5.06
C ARG A 200 -12.76 -5.31 4.22
N PHE A 201 -12.26 -4.82 3.08
CA PHE A 201 -13.02 -4.01 2.14
C PHE A 201 -12.94 -4.58 0.71
N PRO A 202 -13.72 -5.63 0.41
CA PRO A 202 -13.73 -6.32 -0.89
C PRO A 202 -14.04 -5.41 -2.08
N ILE A 203 -14.65 -4.25 -1.85
CA ILE A 203 -14.84 -3.23 -2.90
C ILE A 203 -13.53 -2.89 -3.63
N LEU A 204 -12.39 -2.95 -2.93
CA LEU A 204 -11.05 -2.67 -3.47
C LEU A 204 -10.58 -3.75 -4.46
N ALA A 205 -11.02 -4.99 -4.28
CA ALA A 205 -10.68 -6.12 -5.14
C ALA A 205 -11.76 -6.38 -6.21
N LEU A 206 -13.02 -6.48 -5.81
CA LEU A 206 -14.15 -6.77 -6.71
C LEU A 206 -14.41 -5.65 -7.71
N GLY A 207 -14.06 -4.43 -7.34
CA GLY A 207 -14.01 -3.27 -8.20
C GLY A 207 -14.99 -2.17 -7.82
N ILE A 208 -14.50 -0.94 -7.84
CA ILE A 208 -15.26 0.25 -7.52
C ILE A 208 -16.10 0.66 -8.75
N ARG A 209 -17.41 0.76 -8.56
CA ARG A 209 -18.41 1.00 -9.63
C ARG A 209 -19.11 2.36 -9.48
N VAL A 210 -18.34 3.37 -9.09
CA VAL A 210 -18.81 4.77 -8.98
C VAL A 210 -18.01 5.66 -9.91
N ALA A 211 -18.47 6.91 -10.06
CA ALA A 211 -17.77 7.94 -10.84
C ALA A 211 -16.34 8.15 -10.32
N LYS A 212 -15.46 8.56 -11.23
CA LYS A 212 -14.00 8.65 -11.02
C LYS A 212 -13.64 9.45 -9.77
N GLU A 213 -14.36 10.54 -9.52
CA GLU A 213 -14.13 11.50 -8.43
C GLU A 213 -14.44 10.91 -7.05
N LYS A 214 -15.15 9.78 -6.99
CA LYS A 214 -15.51 9.09 -5.76
C LYS A 214 -14.55 7.94 -5.41
N ILE A 215 -13.65 7.58 -6.33
CA ILE A 215 -12.76 6.41 -6.18
C ILE A 215 -11.70 6.69 -5.13
N GLU A 216 -10.94 7.77 -5.29
CA GLU A 216 -9.90 8.16 -4.32
C GLU A 216 -10.45 8.34 -2.90
N PRO A 217 -11.54 9.09 -2.67
CA PRO A 217 -12.15 9.18 -1.34
C PRO A 217 -12.53 7.83 -0.75
N ALA A 218 -13.06 6.90 -1.56
CA ALA A 218 -13.42 5.56 -1.10
C ALA A 218 -12.19 4.75 -0.67
N VAL A 219 -11.12 4.77 -1.46
CA VAL A 219 -9.85 4.08 -1.14
C VAL A 219 -9.22 4.68 0.11
N VAL A 220 -9.19 6.00 0.24
CA VAL A 220 -8.64 6.67 1.42
C VAL A 220 -9.47 6.37 2.67
N ALA A 221 -10.80 6.36 2.56
CA ALA A 221 -11.69 6.02 3.67
C ALA A 221 -11.53 4.57 4.13
N THR A 222 -11.40 3.60 3.22
CA THR A 222 -11.16 2.20 3.61
C THR A 222 -9.79 2.02 4.27
N ALA A 223 -8.75 2.76 3.84
CA ALA A 223 -7.45 2.73 4.50
C ALA A 223 -7.53 3.27 5.93
N ALA A 224 -8.25 4.39 6.13
CA ALA A 224 -8.44 4.98 7.45
C ALA A 224 -9.22 4.03 8.38
N LEU A 225 -10.30 3.41 7.87
CA LEU A 225 -11.08 2.42 8.62
C LEU A 225 -10.27 1.15 8.94
N HIS A 226 -9.36 0.72 8.05
CA HIS A 226 -8.45 -0.39 8.32
C HIS A 226 -7.52 -0.08 9.49
N ASN A 227 -6.92 1.12 9.52
CA ASN A 227 -6.09 1.54 10.66
C ASN A 227 -6.91 1.67 11.95
N LEU A 228 -8.12 2.21 11.86
CA LEU A 228 -9.03 2.28 13.02
C LEU A 228 -9.31 0.88 13.57
N ALA A 229 -9.58 -0.11 12.70
CA ALA A 229 -9.77 -1.49 13.10
C ALA A 229 -8.53 -2.08 13.81
N ILE A 230 -7.31 -1.78 13.34
CA ILE A 230 -6.07 -2.17 14.03
C ILE A 230 -5.97 -1.52 15.41
N ILE A 231 -6.23 -0.21 15.51
CA ILE A 231 -6.19 0.54 16.78
C ILE A 231 -7.21 -0.02 17.79
N MET A 232 -8.41 -0.36 17.31
CA MET A 232 -9.48 -0.95 18.11
C MET A 232 -9.26 -2.45 18.41
N LYS A 233 -8.21 -3.06 17.84
CA LYS A 233 -7.91 -4.49 17.94
C LYS A 233 -9.06 -5.37 17.43
N ASP A 234 -9.75 -4.90 16.40
CA ASP A 234 -10.77 -5.69 15.70
C ASP A 234 -10.12 -6.95 15.10
N PRO A 235 -10.82 -8.09 15.14
CA PRO A 235 -10.33 -9.30 14.51
C PRO A 235 -10.07 -9.08 13.01
N GLN A 236 -9.12 -9.84 12.47
CA GLN A 236 -8.92 -9.87 11.02
C GLN A 236 -10.15 -10.46 10.33
N PRO A 237 -10.50 -9.97 9.13
CA PRO A 237 -11.62 -10.52 8.36
C PRO A 237 -11.38 -11.99 8.06
N ALA A 238 -12.43 -12.81 8.19
CA ALA A 238 -12.40 -14.22 7.83
C ALA A 238 -12.02 -14.39 6.35
N ILE A 239 -11.37 -15.52 6.04
CA ILE A 239 -11.03 -15.87 4.66
C ILE A 239 -12.32 -16.28 3.95
N ASN A 240 -12.57 -15.65 2.81
CA ASN A 240 -13.62 -16.03 1.87
C ASN A 240 -12.90 -16.36 0.56
N ASN A 241 -13.06 -17.59 0.06
CA ASN A 241 -12.31 -18.09 -1.09
C ASN A 241 -12.51 -17.25 -2.36
N GLU A 242 -13.71 -16.70 -2.59
CA GLU A 242 -13.97 -15.84 -3.75
C GLU A 242 -13.25 -14.50 -3.64
N ILE A 243 -13.26 -13.91 -2.43
CA ILE A 243 -12.54 -12.67 -2.16
C ILE A 243 -11.04 -12.91 -2.22
N GLU A 244 -10.55 -14.02 -1.66
CA GLU A 244 -9.13 -14.37 -1.67
C GLU A 244 -8.63 -14.56 -3.11
N ALA A 245 -9.36 -15.31 -3.94
CA ALA A 245 -9.02 -15.46 -5.35
C ALA A 245 -8.97 -14.11 -6.09
N ALA A 246 -9.90 -13.19 -5.79
CA ALA A 246 -9.85 -11.84 -6.34
C ALA A 246 -8.66 -11.03 -5.83
N VAL A 247 -8.30 -11.17 -4.56
CA VAL A 247 -7.15 -10.51 -3.94
C VAL A 247 -5.83 -11.02 -4.53
N GLU A 248 -5.66 -12.33 -4.63
CA GLU A 248 -4.50 -12.97 -5.26
C GLU A 248 -4.36 -12.57 -6.73
N PHE A 249 -5.47 -12.60 -7.48
CA PHE A 249 -5.49 -12.15 -8.86
C PHE A 249 -5.04 -10.68 -8.99
N ILE A 250 -5.32 -9.84 -8.00
CA ILE A 250 -4.95 -8.42 -8.05
C ILE A 250 -3.56 -8.15 -7.47
N ASN A 251 -3.07 -8.94 -6.52
CA ASN A 251 -1.78 -8.67 -5.89
C ASN A 251 -0.61 -9.30 -6.66
N ASN A 252 -0.83 -10.38 -7.40
CA ASN A 252 0.25 -11.10 -8.10
C ASN A 252 0.67 -10.45 -9.43
N PHE A 253 1.10 -9.19 -9.44
CA PHE A 253 1.65 -8.57 -10.66
C PHE A 253 3.10 -8.99 -10.88
N ASP A 254 3.45 -9.30 -12.14
CA ASP A 254 4.84 -9.54 -12.50
C ASP A 254 5.66 -8.27 -12.28
N ILE A 255 6.73 -8.40 -11.51
CA ILE A 255 7.71 -7.34 -11.25
C ILE A 255 8.36 -7.01 -12.60
N VAL A 256 8.25 -5.76 -13.04
CA VAL A 256 9.08 -5.28 -14.16
C VAL A 256 10.38 -4.77 -13.56
N PRO A 257 11.53 -5.41 -13.87
CA PRO A 257 12.80 -4.89 -13.43
C PRO A 257 12.97 -3.48 -13.98
N VAL A 258 13.25 -2.51 -13.10
CA VAL A 258 13.74 -1.23 -13.58
C VAL A 258 15.11 -1.49 -14.21
N PRO A 259 15.38 -1.02 -15.44
CA PRO A 259 16.72 -1.06 -15.99
C PRO A 259 17.70 -0.53 -14.94
N VAL A 260 18.83 -1.22 -14.73
CA VAL A 260 19.87 -0.79 -13.79
C VAL A 260 20.51 0.50 -14.36
N GLY A 261 19.80 1.61 -14.27
CA GLY A 261 20.21 2.91 -14.75
C GLY A 261 21.13 3.53 -13.73
N GLY A 262 22.42 3.59 -14.07
CA GLY A 262 23.47 4.31 -13.35
C GLY A 262 23.53 3.93 -11.86
N GLN A 263 24.37 2.94 -11.52
CA GLN A 263 24.80 2.76 -10.14
C GLN A 263 25.61 4.00 -9.71
N ASP A 264 24.92 5.06 -9.35
CA ASP A 264 25.50 6.16 -8.60
C ASP A 264 25.97 5.54 -7.28
N ALA A 265 27.29 5.35 -7.15
CA ALA A 265 27.89 4.60 -6.05
C ALA A 265 27.46 5.15 -4.68
N SER A 266 27.08 6.43 -4.64
CA SER A 266 26.49 7.13 -3.48
C SER A 266 25.19 6.48 -2.99
N ASN A 267 24.28 6.12 -3.90
CA ASN A 267 22.96 5.56 -3.57
C ASN A 267 23.06 4.13 -3.03
N ASN A 268 24.11 3.38 -3.39
CA ASN A 268 24.31 2.00 -2.97
C ASN A 268 25.02 1.87 -1.61
N ARG A 269 25.63 2.95 -1.10
CA ARG A 269 26.43 2.92 0.14
C ARG A 269 25.67 2.35 1.33
N THR A 270 24.42 2.77 1.55
CA THR A 270 23.61 2.25 2.67
C THR A 270 23.39 0.75 2.54
N ARG A 271 23.12 0.24 1.34
CA ARG A 271 22.92 -1.20 1.13
C ARG A 271 24.21 -1.99 1.35
N LEU A 272 25.37 -1.47 0.93
CA LEU A 272 26.66 -2.09 1.22
C LEU A 272 26.95 -2.14 2.73
N LEU A 273 26.66 -1.07 3.47
CA LEU A 273 26.77 -1.07 4.94
C LEU A 273 25.84 -2.11 5.58
N LEU A 274 24.63 -2.30 5.05
CA LEU A 274 23.72 -3.35 5.51
C LEU A 274 24.26 -4.75 5.21
N ILE A 275 24.85 -4.97 4.04
CA ILE A 275 25.48 -6.26 3.70
C ILE A 275 26.63 -6.57 4.66
N ASN A 276 27.46 -5.58 4.98
CA ASN A 276 28.53 -5.74 5.97
C ASN A 276 27.97 -6.03 7.37
N TYR A 277 26.89 -5.34 7.78
CA TYR A 277 26.20 -5.66 9.02
C TYR A 277 25.76 -7.14 9.09
N PHE A 278 25.25 -7.71 8.00
CA PHE A 278 24.91 -9.14 7.95
C PHE A 278 26.14 -10.06 7.87
N GLN A 279 27.29 -9.55 7.45
CA GLN A 279 28.55 -10.29 7.50
C GLN A 279 29.06 -10.38 8.95
N ASP A 280 28.92 -9.32 9.73
CA ASP A 280 29.35 -9.29 11.15
C ASP A 280 28.44 -10.14 12.08
N LEU A 281 27.28 -10.60 11.57
CA LEU A 281 26.37 -11.51 12.25
C LEU A 281 26.68 -13.00 12.03
N LEU A 282 27.61 -13.32 11.10
CA LEU A 282 28.07 -14.68 10.81
C LEU A 282 29.16 -15.11 11.77
#